data_AF-A0A2H9P7D0-F1
#
_entry.id   AF-A0A2H9P7D0-F1
#
_cell.length_a   1.000
_cell.length_b   1.000
_cell.length_c   1.000
_cell.angle_alpha   90.00
_cell.angle_beta   90.00
_cell.angle_gamma   90.00
#
_symmetry.space_group_name_H-M   'P 1'
#
loop_
_entity.id
_entity.type
_entity.pdbx_description
1 polymer ?
#
loop_
_entity_poly.entity_id
_entity_poly.type
_entity_poly.pdbx_seq_one_letter_code
_entity_poly.pdbx_strand_id
1 'polypeptide(L)'
;MDSVGTEYAKKLSFYKPNKRGTGAAMQFDLNAARECVFLDAAKQAGEQKFDWGSKIVLKLGVADIAKILAVLEGKTEKADLFHDPTKSK
;
A
#
# COMPACT_ATOMS: atom_id res chain seq x y z
N MET A 1 19.95 15.95 -26.72
CA MET A 1 20.05 14.48 -26.58
C MET A 1 19.43 14.21 -25.22
N ASP A 2 18.11 14.31 -25.20
CA ASP A 2 17.34 14.44 -23.97
C ASP A 2 16.62 13.12 -23.80
N SER A 3 17.23 12.22 -23.03
CA SER A 3 16.52 11.07 -22.52
C SER A 3 15.45 11.60 -21.57
N VAL A 4 14.22 11.75 -22.07
CA VAL A 4 13.02 11.87 -21.25
C VAL A 4 12.96 10.60 -20.44
N GLY A 5 13.56 10.64 -19.24
CA GLY A 5 13.36 9.62 -18.23
C GLY A 5 11.87 9.58 -17.99
N THR A 6 11.19 8.56 -18.52
CA THR A 6 9.79 8.33 -18.20
C THR A 6 9.80 8.01 -16.71
N GLU A 7 9.50 9.01 -15.88
CA GLU A 7 9.28 8.83 -14.46
C GLU A 7 8.00 8.00 -14.34
N TYR A 8 8.14 6.69 -14.46
CA TYR A 8 7.09 5.78 -14.09
C TYR A 8 6.83 6.04 -12.62
N ALA A 9 5.72 6.71 -12.30
CA ALA A 9 5.18 6.66 -10.96
C ALA A 9 5.08 5.16 -10.61
N LYS A 10 5.96 4.68 -9.71
CA LYS A 10 6.04 3.26 -9.33
C LYS A 10 4.89 2.95 -8.40
N LYS A 11 3.69 3.02 -8.98
CA LYS A 11 2.41 2.88 -8.34
C LYS A 11 1.75 1.60 -8.83
N LEU A 12 1.44 0.72 -7.89
CA LEU A 12 0.75 -0.53 -8.16
C LEU A 12 -0.62 -0.48 -7.49
N SER A 13 -1.68 -0.53 -8.29
CA SER A 13 -3.05 -0.46 -7.80
C SER A 13 -3.80 -1.76 -8.05
N PHE A 14 -4.52 -2.22 -7.03
CA PHE A 14 -5.46 -3.33 -7.11
C PHE A 14 -6.87 -2.81 -6.84
N TYR A 15 -7.80 -3.10 -7.73
CA TYR A 15 -9.22 -2.80 -7.56
C TYR A 15 -9.99 -4.13 -7.55
N LYS A 16 -10.65 -4.44 -6.45
CA LYS A 16 -11.40 -5.69 -6.28
C LYS A 16 -12.81 -5.38 -5.76
N PRO A 17 -13.69 -4.81 -6.60
CA PRO A 17 -15.09 -4.63 -6.23
C PRO A 17 -15.79 -5.99 -6.17
N ASN A 18 -16.86 -6.10 -5.39
CA ASN A 18 -17.73 -7.26 -5.38
C ASN A 18 -19.20 -6.85 -5.33
N LYS A 19 -20.10 -7.80 -5.66
CA LYS A 19 -21.56 -7.57 -5.67
C LYS A 19 -22.16 -7.31 -4.28
N ARG A 20 -21.44 -7.68 -3.21
CA ARG A 20 -21.88 -7.45 -1.82
C ARG A 20 -21.53 -6.05 -1.31
N GLY A 21 -20.83 -5.23 -2.10
CA GLY A 21 -20.39 -3.90 -1.67
C GLY A 21 -19.26 -3.92 -0.63
N THR A 22 -18.63 -5.08 -0.40
CA THR A 22 -17.54 -5.22 0.60
C THR A 22 -16.16 -5.34 -0.05
N GLY A 23 -16.04 -4.97 -1.32
CA GLY A 23 -14.77 -4.95 -2.03
C GLY A 23 -13.80 -3.93 -1.46
N ALA A 24 -12.57 -3.95 -1.98
CA ALA A 24 -11.52 -3.03 -1.57
C ALA A 24 -10.63 -2.64 -2.76
N ALA A 25 -9.99 -1.49 -2.62
CA ALA A 25 -8.90 -1.08 -3.45
C ALA A 25 -7.65 -0.86 -2.59
N MET A 26 -6.48 -1.18 -3.15
CA MET A 26 -5.18 -0.95 -2.53
C MET A 26 -4.27 -0.29 -3.54
N GLN A 27 -3.50 0.70 -3.12
CA GLN A 27 -2.51 1.38 -3.94
C GLN A 27 -1.19 1.44 -3.19
N PHE A 28 -0.17 0.85 -3.78
CA PHE A 28 1.21 0.89 -3.30
C PHE A 28 1.96 1.97 -4.09
N ASP A 29 2.64 2.88 -3.42
CA ASP A 29 3.39 3.98 -4.02
C ASP A 29 4.81 4.01 -3.46
N LEU A 30 5.81 3.72 -4.29
CA LEU A 30 7.20 3.72 -3.87
C LEU A 30 7.74 5.15 -3.77
N ASN A 31 8.14 5.54 -2.56
CA ASN A 31 8.88 6.76 -2.31
C ASN A 31 10.36 6.44 -2.08
N ALA A 32 11.17 6.51 -3.15
CA ALA A 32 12.59 6.22 -3.08
C ALA A 32 13.35 7.17 -2.16
N ALA A 33 13.01 8.46 -2.16
CA ALA A 33 13.68 9.47 -1.32
C ALA A 33 13.47 9.23 0.19
N ARG A 34 12.36 8.58 0.56
CA ARG A 34 12.03 8.24 1.96
C ARG A 34 12.23 6.76 2.28
N GLU A 35 12.78 6.00 1.33
CA GLU A 35 13.05 4.55 1.43
C GLU A 35 11.85 3.77 1.96
N CYS A 36 10.65 4.08 1.45
CA CYS A 36 9.42 3.48 1.93
C CYS A 36 8.40 3.27 0.82
N VAL A 37 7.43 2.39 1.06
CA VAL A 37 6.23 2.25 0.24
C VAL A 37 5.04 2.78 1.02
N PHE A 38 4.28 3.71 0.44
CA PHE A 38 2.98 4.09 0.99
C PHE A 38 1.92 3.12 0.49
N LEU A 39 1.11 2.60 1.41
CA LEU A 39 -0.07 1.79 1.10
C LEU A 39 -1.32 2.58 1.46
N ASP A 40 -2.10 2.93 0.43
CA ASP A 40 -3.45 3.43 0.58
C ASP A 40 -4.45 2.29 0.40
N ALA A 41 -5.39 2.13 1.33
CA ALA A 41 -6.47 1.14 1.24
C ALA A 41 -7.83 1.80 1.39
N ALA A 42 -8.73 1.55 0.42
CA ALA A 42 -10.07 2.11 0.37
C ALA A 42 -11.14 1.02 0.30
N LYS A 43 -12.25 1.21 1.02
CA LYS A 43 -13.42 0.32 0.93
C LYS A 43 -14.23 0.65 -0.32
N GLN A 44 -14.91 -0.35 -0.86
CA GLN A 44 -15.88 -0.15 -1.93
C GLN A 44 -17.02 0.76 -1.45
N ALA A 45 -17.39 1.72 -2.27
CA ALA A 45 -18.45 2.71 -2.01
C ALA A 45 -19.58 2.67 -3.04
N GLY A 46 -19.45 1.84 -4.07
CA GLY A 46 -20.46 1.64 -5.10
C GLY A 46 -19.99 0.62 -6.14
N GLU A 47 -20.74 0.48 -7.24
CA GLU A 47 -20.33 -0.34 -8.37
C GLU A 47 -19.03 0.22 -8.96
N GLN A 48 -17.94 -0.54 -8.85
CA GLN A 48 -16.60 -0.15 -9.30
C GLN A 48 -16.10 1.20 -8.74
N LYS A 49 -16.63 1.62 -7.59
CA LYS A 49 -16.25 2.87 -6.90
C LYS A 49 -15.71 2.57 -5.51
N PHE A 50 -14.73 3.34 -5.07
CA PHE A 50 -14.06 3.19 -3.78
C PHE A 50 -13.99 4.53 -3.05
N ASP A 51 -14.19 4.52 -1.74
CA ASP A 51 -14.09 5.72 -0.89
C ASP A 51 -12.63 6.01 -0.56
N TRP A 52 -12.00 6.81 -1.43
CA TRP A 52 -10.64 7.31 -1.21
C TRP A 52 -10.58 8.47 -0.20
N GLY A 53 -11.71 9.11 0.10
CA GLY A 53 -11.78 10.20 1.08
C GLY A 53 -11.56 9.68 2.51
N SER A 54 -12.10 8.50 2.81
CA SER A 54 -11.95 7.82 4.11
C SER A 54 -10.94 6.67 4.09
N LYS A 55 -9.93 6.74 3.21
CA LYS A 55 -8.91 5.67 3.08
C LYS A 55 -8.04 5.53 4.33
N ILE A 56 -7.51 4.33 4.53
CA ILE A 56 -6.41 4.08 5.46
C ILE A 56 -5.09 4.31 4.71
N VAL A 57 -4.14 4.98 5.37
CA VAL A 57 -2.78 5.22 4.83
C VAL A 57 -1.76 4.61 5.77
N LEU A 58 -0.86 3.78 5.24
CA LEU A 58 0.23 3.16 5.98
C LEU A 58 1.58 3.48 5.30
N LYS A 59 2.59 3.84 6.09
CA LYS A 59 3.98 3.95 5.61
C LYS A 59 4.69 2.64 5.92
N LEU A 60 5.01 1.86 4.90
CA LEU A 60 5.80 0.64 5.02
C LEU A 60 7.28 0.98 4.86
N GLY A 61 8.02 0.97 5.97
CA GLY A 61 9.48 1.11 5.94
C GLY A 61 10.17 -0.19 5.54
N VAL A 62 11.49 -0.15 5.36
CA VAL A 62 12.31 -1.33 5.01
C VAL A 62 12.06 -2.52 5.95
N ALA A 63 11.96 -2.27 7.26
CA ALA A 63 11.69 -3.33 8.24
C ALA A 63 10.31 -3.97 8.08
N ASP A 64 9.29 -3.18 7.71
CA ASP A 64 7.95 -3.71 7.43
C ASP A 64 7.96 -4.57 6.18
N ILE A 65 8.63 -4.10 5.12
CA ILE A 65 8.79 -4.86 3.88
C ILE A 65 9.53 -6.19 4.13
N ALA A 66 10.61 -6.17 4.91
CA ALA A 66 11.35 -7.39 5.25
C ALA A 66 10.48 -8.41 6.00
N LYS A 67 9.64 -7.95 6.94
CA LYS A 67 8.67 -8.80 7.65
C LYS A 67 7.62 -9.39 6.70
N ILE A 68 7.07 -8.57 5.80
CA ILE A 68 6.11 -9.04 4.78
C ILE A 68 6.74 -10.11 3.90
N LEU A 69 7.96 -9.87 3.39
CA LEU A 69 8.68 -10.85 2.58
C LEU A 69 8.97 -12.14 3.35
N ALA A 70 9.36 -12.05 4.63
CA ALA A 70 9.57 -13.24 5.45
C ALA A 70 8.31 -14.10 5.58
N VAL A 71 7.12 -13.49 5.64
CA VAL A 71 5.84 -14.23 5.61
C VAL A 71 5.61 -14.87 4.25
N LEU A 72 5.76 -14.10 3.16
CA LEU A 72 5.49 -14.57 1.80
C LEU A 72 6.47 -15.67 1.33
N GLU A 73 7.70 -15.64 1.81
CA GLU A 73 8.73 -16.65 1.55
C GLU A 73 8.63 -17.87 2.50
N GLY A 74 7.66 -17.90 3.41
CA GLY A 74 7.46 -19.01 4.34
C GLY A 74 8.53 -19.11 5.44
N LYS A 75 9.31 -18.05 5.67
CA LYS A 75 10.30 -17.98 6.76
C LYS A 75 9.64 -17.75 8.13
N THR A 76 8.43 -17.18 8.14
CA THR A 76 7.56 -17.07 9.32
C THR A 76 6.11 -17.25 8.88
N GLU A 77 5.25 -17.78 9.76
CA GLU A 77 3.83 -17.98 9.45
C GLU A 77 3.04 -16.67 9.39
N LYS A 78 3.43 -15.68 10.21
CA LYS A 78 2.77 -14.38 10.29
C LYS A 78 3.74 -13.28 10.74
N ALA A 79 3.35 -12.04 10.50
CA ALA A 79 4.01 -10.86 11.04
C ALA A 79 2.97 -9.79 11.36
N ASP A 80 3.10 -9.18 12.53
CA ASP A 80 2.27 -8.04 12.94
C ASP A 80 3.05 -6.73 12.72
N LEU A 81 2.40 -5.77 12.07
CA LEU A 81 2.93 -4.44 11.79
C LEU A 81 2.18 -3.41 12.64
N PHE A 82 2.86 -2.84 13.63
CA PHE A 82 2.28 -1.85 14.53
C PHE A 82 2.80 -0.45 14.18
N HIS A 83 1.89 0.46 13.83
CA HIS A 83 2.19 1.86 13.57
C HIS A 83 1.42 2.73 14.56
N ASP A 84 2.14 3.60 15.27
CA ASP A 84 1.57 4.62 16.15
C ASP A 84 1.86 5.99 15.54
N PRO A 85 0.88 6.66 14.91
CA PRO A 85 1.10 7.95 14.28
C PRO A 85 1.29 9.09 15.30
N THR A 86 1.05 8.84 16.59
CA THR A 86 1.19 9.84 17.67
C THR A 86 2.58 9.82 18.31
N LYS A 87 3.32 8.71 18.17
CA LYS A 87 4.70 8.62 18.62
C LYS A 87 5.62 9.25 17.59
N SER A 88 6.15 10.42 17.92
CA SER A 88 7.35 10.93 17.26
C SER A 88 8.52 10.01 17.61
N LYS A 89 9.31 9.63 16.60
CA LYS A 89 10.59 8.96 16.84
C LYS A 89 11.57 9.90 17.52
#